data_AF-A0A8C9DMD8-F1
#
_entry.id   AF-A0A8C9DMD8-F1
#
_cell.length_a   1.000
_cell.length_b   1.000
_cell.length_c   1.000
_cell.angle_alpha   90.00
_cell.angle_beta   90.00
_cell.angle_gamma   90.00
#
_symmetry.space_group_name_H-M   'P 1'
#
loop_
_entity.id
_entity.type
_entity.pdbx_description
1 polymer ?
#
loop_
_entity_poly.entity_id
_entity_poly.type
_entity_poly.pdbx_seq_one_letter_code
_entity_poly.pdbx_strand_id
1 'polypeptide(L)'
;MKFLSYIFVYRRLLLVVFTAVVLLPLPIILQNKEAQCAYILFVIAVFWLTEALPLSVTALLPGLLFPMFGIMASKDVASSYFKDFHLLLIGVICLATSIEKWNLHKRIALRMVMMVGVDPVWLTLGFMSSTAFLSMWLSNTSTAAMVMPIVEAVVQQIISAEAEVEATRMTHFTGSANPTLEIDESVNEHEANERKEKTNQVPGYSNGTGKISRKMELEKNSGTGNKYGTKKNHMMYKLMCLCIAYSSTIGGLTTITGTSTNLIFTEHFNTRYPDCQCLNFGSWFIFSFPAAIMILFLSWIWLQWLFLGFNFKMFKCDKTKTYQQKACAEVIKNEYQKLGPMRYQEIVTLFLFIVMALLWFTRDPGFVSGWSALASGYADYIMDSTVALLVGLLFFVIPAKTSTKTTPTGEIVAFDYSPLITWKEFQSFMPWDIAILVGGGFALADGCEESGLSTWIGNKLSPLGSLPVMLIILITSLMVTTLTEVASNPATITLLLPILSSLAEAIQVNPLLILIPATLCTSFAFLLPVANPPNAIVFSYGHLKVLDMVKAGLGVNIIGVAVVMLAMSTWIVPLFDLNTYPSWAPAITNKTTP
;
A
#
# COMPACT_ATOMS: atom_id res chain seq x y z
N MET A 1 21.57 24.56 24.48
CA MET A 1 20.95 24.38 23.15
C MET A 1 21.85 23.65 22.14
N LYS A 2 23.07 24.13 21.79
CA LYS A 2 23.94 23.45 20.79
C LYS A 2 24.18 21.95 21.08
N PHE A 3 24.45 21.56 22.32
CA PHE A 3 24.63 20.16 22.72
C PHE A 3 23.42 19.26 22.41
N LEU A 4 22.19 19.74 22.68
CA LEU A 4 20.96 19.03 22.29
C LEU A 4 20.89 18.85 20.77
N SER A 5 21.26 19.87 20.00
CA SER A 5 21.28 19.79 18.53
C SER A 5 22.27 18.72 18.03
N TYR A 6 23.44 18.58 18.65
CA TYR A 6 24.38 17.49 18.34
C TYR A 6 23.82 16.11 18.71
N ILE A 7 23.17 15.97 19.88
CA ILE A 7 22.48 14.72 20.26
C ILE A 7 21.38 14.37 19.24
N PHE A 8 20.63 15.34 18.74
CA PHE A 8 19.62 15.10 17.70
C PHE A 8 20.24 14.67 16.36
N VAL A 9 21.41 15.21 15.97
CA VAL A 9 22.15 14.78 14.77
C VAL A 9 22.66 13.34 14.93
N TYR A 10 23.24 13.00 16.08
CA TYR A 10 23.74 11.65 16.34
C TYR A 10 22.68 10.68 16.89
N ARG A 11 21.39 11.06 16.92
CA ARG A 11 20.32 10.29 17.58
C ARG A 11 20.26 8.83 17.12
N ARG A 12 20.40 8.56 15.81
CA ARG A 12 20.39 7.19 15.26
C ARG A 12 21.59 6.37 15.76
N LEU A 13 22.80 6.94 15.70
CA LEU A 13 24.03 6.30 16.20
C LEU A 13 23.95 6.03 17.71
N LEU A 14 23.48 7.03 18.48
CA LEU A 14 23.29 6.89 19.92
C LEU A 14 22.28 5.79 20.23
N LEU A 15 21.16 5.69 19.50
CA LEU A 15 20.17 4.63 19.68
C LEU A 15 20.77 3.25 19.38
N VAL A 16 21.48 3.09 18.25
CA VAL A 16 22.16 1.83 17.88
C VAL A 16 23.12 1.36 18.97
N VAL A 17 24.04 2.25 19.43
CA VAL A 17 25.03 1.90 20.45
C VAL A 17 24.38 1.68 21.81
N PHE A 18 23.43 2.53 22.22
CA PHE A 18 22.77 2.44 23.52
C PHE A 18 21.96 1.15 23.65
N THR A 19 21.16 0.79 22.64
CA THR A 19 20.37 -0.45 22.65
C THR A 19 21.26 -1.69 22.74
N ALA A 20 22.35 -1.75 21.95
CA ALA A 20 23.30 -2.86 22.02
C ALA A 20 23.95 -2.97 23.41
N VAL A 21 24.41 -1.85 23.99
CA VAL A 21 25.07 -1.83 25.31
C VAL A 21 24.10 -2.14 26.46
N VAL A 22 22.87 -1.64 26.41
CA VAL A 22 21.86 -1.83 27.47
C VAL A 22 21.31 -3.26 27.49
N LEU A 23 21.22 -3.91 26.33
CA LEU A 23 20.78 -5.31 26.24
C LEU A 23 21.93 -6.31 26.42
N LEU A 24 23.20 -5.88 26.29
CA LEU A 24 24.41 -6.71 26.45
C LEU A 24 24.50 -7.54 27.75
N PRO A 25 23.96 -7.11 28.92
CA PRO A 25 23.96 -7.94 30.12
C PRO A 25 23.16 -9.24 29.98
N LEU A 26 22.15 -9.28 29.10
CA LEU A 26 21.28 -10.46 28.91
C LEU A 26 22.07 -11.71 28.47
N PRO A 27 22.87 -11.70 27.38
CA PRO A 27 23.69 -12.85 27.00
C PRO A 27 24.86 -13.10 27.96
N ILE A 28 25.44 -12.05 28.57
CA ILE A 28 26.63 -12.17 29.43
C ILE A 28 26.32 -12.84 30.77
N ILE A 29 25.17 -12.51 31.37
CA ILE A 29 24.77 -13.02 32.69
C ILE A 29 24.15 -14.41 32.59
N LEU A 30 23.25 -14.64 31.61
CA LEU A 30 22.50 -15.89 31.51
C LEU A 30 23.25 -16.99 30.75
N GLN A 31 24.16 -16.64 29.83
CA GLN A 31 25.03 -17.54 29.04
C GLN A 31 24.36 -18.70 28.27
N ASN A 32 23.03 -18.77 28.26
CA ASN A 32 22.23 -19.75 27.52
C ASN A 32 21.95 -19.29 26.08
N LYS A 33 21.80 -20.24 25.14
CA LYS A 33 21.42 -19.95 23.74
C LYS A 33 20.12 -19.15 23.64
N GLU A 34 19.11 -19.48 24.45
CA GLU A 34 17.84 -18.74 24.55
C GLU A 34 18.06 -17.24 24.79
N ALA A 35 18.94 -16.89 25.76
CA ALA A 35 19.22 -15.51 26.14
C ALA A 35 20.05 -14.76 25.09
N GLN A 36 20.95 -15.45 24.38
CA GLN A 36 21.70 -14.91 23.27
C GLN A 36 20.79 -14.62 22.06
N CYS A 37 19.86 -15.52 21.75
CA CYS A 37 18.86 -15.30 20.69
C CYS A 37 17.89 -14.18 21.08
N ALA A 38 17.42 -14.14 22.34
CA ALA A 38 16.56 -13.07 22.84
C ALA A 38 17.24 -11.69 22.73
N TYR A 39 18.54 -11.60 22.99
CA TYR A 39 19.31 -10.37 22.76
C TYR A 39 19.27 -9.92 21.29
N ILE A 40 19.55 -10.84 20.36
CA ILE A 40 19.53 -10.56 18.91
C ILE A 40 18.13 -10.10 18.47
N LEU A 41 17.09 -10.82 18.92
CA LEU A 41 15.69 -10.49 18.65
C LEU A 41 15.33 -9.11 19.19
N PHE A 42 15.66 -8.77 20.45
CA PHE A 42 15.34 -7.47 21.03
C PHE A 42 16.12 -6.32 20.37
N VAL A 43 17.39 -6.52 20.01
CA VAL A 43 18.18 -5.51 19.28
C VAL A 43 17.53 -5.23 17.91
N ILE A 44 17.18 -6.27 17.16
CA ILE A 44 16.56 -6.14 15.84
C ILE A 44 15.15 -5.54 15.96
N ALA A 45 14.34 -6.00 16.92
CA ALA A 45 13.03 -5.44 17.21
C ALA A 45 13.12 -3.93 17.46
N VAL A 46 14.02 -3.48 18.35
CA VAL A 46 14.20 -2.05 18.61
C VAL A 46 14.67 -1.30 17.36
N PHE A 47 15.59 -1.85 16.57
CA PHE A 47 16.08 -1.19 15.35
C PHE A 47 15.02 -1.09 14.25
N TRP A 48 14.14 -2.10 14.11
CA TRP A 48 12.99 -2.07 13.21
C TRP A 48 11.90 -1.11 13.69
N LEU A 49 11.52 -1.16 14.97
CA LEU A 49 10.48 -0.28 15.55
C LEU A 49 10.90 1.19 15.59
N THR A 50 12.21 1.49 15.64
CA THR A 50 12.73 2.87 15.69
C THR A 50 13.33 3.36 14.38
N GLU A 51 13.38 2.50 13.35
CA GLU A 51 14.08 2.70 12.07
C GLU A 51 15.48 3.31 12.24
N ALA A 52 16.22 2.89 13.28
CA ALA A 52 17.54 3.45 13.58
C ALA A 52 18.54 3.21 12.44
N LEU A 53 18.43 2.04 11.81
CA LEU A 53 19.09 1.63 10.57
C LEU A 53 18.02 1.29 9.51
N PRO A 54 18.35 1.31 8.21
CA PRO A 54 17.44 0.82 7.17
C PRO A 54 16.99 -0.62 7.46
N LEU A 55 15.72 -0.93 7.19
CA LEU A 55 15.11 -2.22 7.57
C LEU A 55 15.89 -3.43 7.05
N SER A 56 16.37 -3.35 5.80
CA SER A 56 17.20 -4.34 5.13
C SER A 56 18.59 -4.50 5.75
N VAL A 57 19.22 -3.41 6.20
CA VAL A 57 20.51 -3.46 6.93
C VAL A 57 20.33 -4.11 8.30
N THR A 58 19.27 -3.75 9.03
CA THR A 58 18.91 -4.43 10.29
C THR A 58 18.65 -5.91 10.06
N ALA A 59 18.00 -6.27 8.95
CA ALA A 59 17.71 -7.65 8.59
C ALA A 59 18.96 -8.46 8.17
N LEU A 60 20.13 -7.86 7.98
CA LEU A 60 21.41 -8.57 7.80
C LEU A 60 22.10 -8.90 9.14
N LEU A 61 21.64 -8.33 10.27
CA LEU A 61 22.21 -8.61 11.59
C LEU A 61 22.10 -10.08 12.03
N PRO A 62 21.03 -10.85 11.74
CA PRO A 62 21.00 -12.30 11.96
C PRO A 62 22.20 -13.03 11.34
N GLY A 63 22.51 -12.72 10.07
CA GLY A 63 23.67 -13.24 9.34
C GLY A 63 25.03 -12.98 10.01
N LEU A 64 25.15 -11.88 10.76
CA LEU A 64 26.35 -11.54 11.53
C LEU A 64 26.33 -12.15 12.93
N LEU A 65 25.22 -11.99 13.65
CA LEU A 65 25.15 -12.24 15.09
C LEU A 65 24.93 -13.71 15.43
N PHE A 66 24.12 -14.47 14.68
CA PHE A 66 23.89 -15.88 15.01
C PHE A 66 25.16 -16.74 14.95
N PRO A 67 26.06 -16.59 13.95
CA PRO A 67 27.35 -17.27 13.97
C PRO A 67 28.28 -16.77 15.08
N MET A 68 28.28 -15.46 15.38
CA MET A 68 29.12 -14.89 16.45
C MET A 68 28.73 -15.38 17.85
N PHE A 69 27.43 -15.58 18.11
CA PHE A 69 26.93 -16.11 19.38
C PHE A 69 26.85 -17.66 19.40
N GLY A 70 27.20 -18.35 18.32
CA GLY A 70 27.20 -19.83 18.27
C GLY A 70 25.80 -20.46 18.26
N ILE A 71 24.79 -19.72 17.77
CA ILE A 71 23.40 -20.18 17.70
C ILE A 71 23.21 -21.07 16.47
N MET A 72 23.54 -20.57 15.28
CA MET A 72 23.49 -21.27 13.98
C MET A 72 24.80 -21.07 13.20
N ALA A 73 25.17 -22.02 12.34
CA ALA A 73 26.33 -21.85 11.47
C ALA A 73 26.04 -20.90 10.29
N SER A 74 27.06 -20.17 9.83
CA SER A 74 26.90 -19.14 8.79
C SER A 74 26.28 -19.66 7.47
N LYS A 75 26.53 -20.93 7.11
CA LYS A 75 25.91 -21.55 5.92
C LYS A 75 24.40 -21.69 6.08
N ASP A 76 23.94 -22.12 7.25
CA ASP A 76 22.54 -22.42 7.51
C ASP A 76 21.76 -21.11 7.61
N VAL A 77 22.30 -20.11 8.33
CA VAL A 77 21.76 -18.74 8.36
C VAL A 77 21.68 -18.14 6.95
N ALA A 78 22.70 -18.32 6.11
CA ALA A 78 22.66 -17.85 4.71
C ALA A 78 21.56 -18.55 3.88
N SER A 79 21.26 -19.83 4.15
CA SER A 79 20.17 -20.55 3.48
C SER A 79 18.77 -20.04 3.87
N SER A 80 18.64 -19.43 5.06
CA SER A 80 17.41 -18.74 5.47
C SER A 80 17.09 -17.50 4.63
N TYR A 81 18.09 -16.83 4.04
CA TYR A 81 17.89 -15.59 3.28
C TYR A 81 17.29 -15.77 1.88
N PHE A 82 17.32 -16.97 1.27
CA PHE A 82 16.83 -17.17 -0.10
C PHE A 82 15.92 -18.41 -0.19
N LYS A 83 14.62 -18.16 0.03
CA LYS A 83 13.51 -19.14 -0.01
C LYS A 83 12.58 -18.92 -1.22
N ASP A 84 11.58 -19.78 -1.39
CA ASP A 84 10.66 -19.82 -2.55
C ASP A 84 9.98 -18.47 -2.84
N PHE A 85 9.60 -17.74 -1.79
CA PHE A 85 9.17 -16.35 -1.80
C PHE A 85 9.97 -15.45 -2.75
N HIS A 86 11.28 -15.60 -2.84
CA HIS A 86 12.11 -14.76 -3.71
C HIS A 86 11.85 -15.04 -5.19
N LEU A 87 11.61 -16.29 -5.56
CA LEU A 87 11.27 -16.71 -6.91
C LEU A 87 9.86 -16.22 -7.29
N LEU A 88 8.90 -16.33 -6.35
CA LEU A 88 7.56 -15.76 -6.49
C LEU A 88 7.61 -14.24 -6.68
N LEU A 89 8.36 -13.52 -5.84
CA LEU A 89 8.52 -12.07 -5.91
C LEU A 89 9.11 -11.63 -7.25
N ILE A 90 10.15 -12.31 -7.77
CA ILE A 90 10.74 -12.01 -9.08
C ILE A 90 9.66 -12.06 -10.19
N GLY A 91 8.86 -13.13 -10.25
CA GLY A 91 7.81 -13.26 -11.26
C GLY A 91 6.73 -12.18 -11.18
N VAL A 92 6.30 -11.84 -9.96
CA VAL A 92 5.32 -10.77 -9.69
C VAL A 92 5.86 -9.40 -10.09
N ILE A 93 7.12 -9.09 -9.78
CA ILE A 93 7.73 -7.81 -10.14
C ILE A 93 7.93 -7.68 -11.65
N CYS A 94 8.20 -8.77 -12.39
CA CYS A 94 8.21 -8.76 -13.86
C CYS A 94 6.85 -8.32 -14.44
N LEU A 95 5.75 -8.87 -13.91
CA LEU A 95 4.39 -8.49 -14.28
C LEU A 95 4.11 -7.02 -13.94
N ALA A 96 4.39 -6.60 -12.70
CA ALA A 96 4.16 -5.22 -12.24
C ALA A 96 4.95 -4.21 -13.09
N THR A 97 6.23 -4.50 -13.38
CA THR A 97 7.10 -3.71 -14.27
C THR A 97 6.47 -3.54 -15.65
N SER A 98 5.92 -4.61 -16.24
CA SER A 98 5.28 -4.53 -17.57
C SER A 98 3.98 -3.73 -17.52
N ILE A 99 3.12 -3.94 -16.51
CA ILE A 99 1.88 -3.18 -16.30
C ILE A 99 2.17 -1.69 -16.13
N GLU A 100 3.25 -1.33 -15.44
CA GLU A 100 3.67 0.05 -15.22
C GLU A 100 4.24 0.69 -16.49
N LYS A 101 5.27 0.06 -17.08
CA LYS A 101 5.94 0.51 -18.32
C LYS A 101 4.97 0.80 -19.46
N TRP A 102 4.01 -0.09 -19.69
CA TRP A 102 3.04 0.05 -20.78
C TRP A 102 1.78 0.85 -20.41
N ASN A 103 1.73 1.44 -19.20
CA ASN A 103 0.61 2.25 -18.69
C ASN A 103 -0.76 1.54 -18.67
N LEU A 104 -0.78 0.20 -18.70
CA LEU A 104 -2.00 -0.62 -18.70
C LEU A 104 -2.87 -0.34 -17.46
N HIS A 105 -2.22 -0.11 -16.30
CA HIS A 105 -2.88 0.29 -15.05
C HIS A 105 -3.74 1.55 -15.20
N LYS A 106 -3.27 2.59 -15.89
CA LYS A 106 -4.05 3.84 -16.11
C LYS A 106 -5.29 3.58 -16.94
N ARG A 107 -5.18 2.75 -17.98
CA ARG A 107 -6.31 2.39 -18.84
C ARG A 107 -7.37 1.62 -18.06
N ILE A 108 -6.96 0.65 -17.24
CA ILE A 108 -7.84 -0.10 -16.35
C ILE A 108 -8.54 0.84 -15.37
N ALA A 109 -7.77 1.70 -14.68
CA ALA A 109 -8.31 2.60 -13.67
C ALA A 109 -9.35 3.58 -14.22
N LEU A 110 -9.00 4.32 -15.28
CA LEU A 110 -9.91 5.27 -15.92
C LEU A 110 -11.17 4.56 -16.45
N ARG A 111 -11.04 3.33 -16.98
CA ARG A 111 -12.20 2.55 -17.42
C ARG A 111 -13.10 2.14 -16.26
N MET A 112 -12.55 1.74 -15.11
CA MET A 112 -13.33 1.43 -13.90
C MET A 112 -14.08 2.66 -13.38
N VAL A 113 -13.40 3.81 -13.27
CA VAL A 113 -14.04 5.07 -12.83
C VAL A 113 -15.15 5.50 -13.79
N MET A 114 -14.95 5.39 -15.12
CA MET A 114 -16.00 5.69 -16.11
C MET A 114 -17.23 4.77 -16.02
N MET A 115 -17.09 3.53 -15.54
CA MET A 115 -18.21 2.59 -15.40
C MET A 115 -19.09 2.89 -14.18
N VAL A 116 -18.52 3.38 -13.07
CA VAL A 116 -19.27 3.65 -11.82
C VAL A 116 -20.08 4.94 -11.89
N GLY A 117 -19.61 5.94 -12.64
CA GLY A 117 -20.33 7.21 -12.86
C GLY A 117 -19.64 8.40 -12.19
N VAL A 118 -20.37 9.52 -12.13
CA VAL A 118 -19.79 10.86 -11.95
C VAL A 118 -20.41 11.69 -10.82
N ASP A 119 -21.41 11.14 -10.12
CA ASP A 119 -21.88 11.70 -8.86
C ASP A 119 -20.76 11.66 -7.82
N PRO A 120 -20.51 12.70 -7.01
CA PRO A 120 -19.38 12.72 -6.07
C PRO A 120 -19.27 11.50 -5.13
N VAL A 121 -20.41 10.94 -4.69
CA VAL A 121 -20.47 9.73 -3.86
C VAL A 121 -20.02 8.49 -4.65
N TRP A 122 -20.63 8.24 -5.81
CA TRP A 122 -20.29 7.11 -6.67
C TRP A 122 -18.88 7.23 -7.27
N LEU A 123 -18.43 8.44 -7.58
CA LEU A 123 -17.08 8.75 -8.05
C LEU A 123 -16.02 8.36 -7.02
N THR A 124 -16.22 8.64 -5.73
CA THR A 124 -15.30 8.15 -4.68
C THR A 124 -15.28 6.62 -4.61
N LEU A 125 -16.41 5.94 -4.78
CA LEU A 125 -16.48 4.47 -4.81
C LEU A 125 -15.79 3.92 -6.06
N GLY A 126 -15.90 4.60 -7.20
CA GLY A 126 -15.18 4.28 -8.44
C GLY A 126 -13.68 4.40 -8.26
N PHE A 127 -13.19 5.46 -7.62
CA PHE A 127 -11.77 5.57 -7.26
C PHE A 127 -11.36 4.52 -6.22
N MET A 128 -12.15 4.25 -5.18
CA MET A 128 -11.82 3.22 -4.18
C MET A 128 -11.75 1.82 -4.77
N SER A 129 -12.76 1.41 -5.55
CA SER A 129 -12.79 0.08 -6.19
C SER A 129 -11.69 -0.07 -7.24
N SER A 130 -11.44 0.97 -8.04
CA SER A 130 -10.32 0.98 -9.00
C SER A 130 -8.96 0.89 -8.31
N THR A 131 -8.76 1.64 -7.22
CA THR A 131 -7.48 1.67 -6.48
C THR A 131 -7.28 0.34 -5.77
N ALA A 132 -8.30 -0.19 -5.10
CA ALA A 132 -8.25 -1.51 -4.47
C ALA A 132 -7.92 -2.60 -5.49
N PHE A 133 -8.59 -2.64 -6.65
CA PHE A 133 -8.33 -3.61 -7.70
C PHE A 133 -6.89 -3.56 -8.24
N LEU A 134 -6.34 -2.36 -8.49
CA LEU A 134 -4.94 -2.24 -8.92
C LEU A 134 -3.97 -2.73 -7.83
N SER A 135 -4.25 -2.42 -6.56
CA SER A 135 -3.42 -2.83 -5.41
C SER A 135 -3.46 -4.33 -5.09
N MET A 136 -4.36 -5.11 -5.72
CA MET A 136 -4.31 -6.57 -5.67
C MET A 136 -3.12 -7.15 -6.46
N TRP A 137 -2.51 -6.35 -7.35
CA TRP A 137 -1.50 -6.82 -8.30
C TRP A 137 -0.24 -5.94 -8.36
N LEU A 138 -0.36 -4.69 -7.89
CA LEU A 138 0.70 -3.69 -7.81
C LEU A 138 0.92 -3.30 -6.35
N SER A 139 2.09 -2.75 -6.03
CA SER A 139 2.36 -2.28 -4.67
C SER A 139 1.37 -1.18 -4.24
N ASN A 140 1.00 -1.17 -2.95
CA ASN A 140 0.14 -0.14 -2.37
C ASN A 140 0.67 1.28 -2.66
N THR A 141 1.99 1.47 -2.51
CA THR A 141 2.68 2.74 -2.77
C THR A 141 2.57 3.19 -4.22
N SER A 142 2.88 2.30 -5.18
CA SER A 142 2.77 2.58 -6.62
C SER A 142 1.34 2.97 -6.97
N THR A 143 0.37 2.17 -6.52
CA THR A 143 -1.06 2.37 -6.81
C THR A 143 -1.55 3.73 -6.30
N ALA A 144 -1.23 4.10 -5.06
CA ALA A 144 -1.59 5.40 -4.51
C ALA A 144 -0.90 6.57 -5.26
N ALA A 145 0.38 6.44 -5.57
CA ALA A 145 1.14 7.46 -6.32
C ALA A 145 0.59 7.68 -7.75
N MET A 146 0.10 6.62 -8.40
CA MET A 146 -0.48 6.69 -9.75
C MET A 146 -1.86 7.34 -9.78
N VAL A 147 -2.71 7.04 -8.81
CA VAL A 147 -4.12 7.51 -8.79
C VAL A 147 -4.24 8.94 -8.25
N MET A 148 -3.35 9.37 -7.35
CA MET A 148 -3.42 10.69 -6.71
C MET A 148 -3.40 11.87 -7.71
N PRO A 149 -2.53 11.94 -8.73
CA PRO A 149 -2.58 13.01 -9.74
C PRO A 149 -3.89 13.04 -10.56
N ILE A 150 -4.51 11.88 -10.79
CA ILE A 150 -5.79 11.77 -11.51
C ILE A 150 -6.91 12.37 -10.64
N VAL A 151 -6.94 12.04 -9.36
CA VAL A 151 -7.91 12.60 -8.40
C VAL A 151 -7.69 14.09 -8.20
N GLU A 152 -6.45 14.57 -8.15
CA GLU A 152 -6.17 16.01 -8.08
C GLU A 152 -6.73 16.74 -9.32
N ALA A 153 -6.45 16.24 -10.52
CA ALA A 153 -6.97 16.83 -11.77
C ALA A 153 -8.51 16.86 -11.80
N VAL A 154 -9.17 15.77 -11.41
CA VAL A 154 -10.65 15.70 -11.34
C VAL A 154 -11.21 16.68 -10.30
N VAL A 155 -10.58 16.81 -9.13
CA VAL A 155 -11.06 17.73 -8.08
C VAL A 155 -10.84 19.19 -8.45
N GLN A 156 -9.71 19.54 -9.06
CA GLN A 156 -9.48 20.89 -9.59
C GLN A 156 -10.58 21.28 -10.61
N GLN A 157 -10.97 20.36 -11.49
CA GLN A 157 -12.04 20.58 -12.46
C GLN A 157 -13.45 20.67 -11.83
N ILE A 158 -13.73 19.93 -10.74
CA ILE A 158 -14.98 20.15 -9.98
C ILE A 158 -15.02 21.58 -9.46
N ILE A 159 -13.92 22.06 -8.87
CA ILE A 159 -13.84 23.39 -8.25
C ILE A 159 -13.97 24.50 -9.31
N SER A 160 -13.36 24.36 -10.49
CA SER A 160 -13.52 25.35 -11.57
C SER A 160 -14.95 25.37 -12.12
N ALA A 161 -15.56 24.20 -12.34
CA ALA A 161 -16.95 24.11 -12.79
C ALA A 161 -17.96 24.64 -11.75
N GLU A 162 -17.68 24.53 -10.44
CA GLU A 162 -18.48 25.21 -9.41
C GLU A 162 -18.37 26.74 -9.53
N ALA A 163 -17.16 27.26 -9.72
CA ALA A 163 -16.90 28.70 -9.81
C ALA A 163 -17.56 29.33 -11.05
N GLU A 164 -17.54 28.63 -12.20
CA GLU A 164 -18.21 29.07 -13.43
C GLU A 164 -19.74 29.11 -13.28
N VAL A 165 -20.34 28.10 -12.64
CA VAL A 165 -21.79 28.07 -12.36
C VAL A 165 -22.19 29.21 -11.42
N GLU A 166 -21.39 29.49 -10.39
CA GLU A 166 -21.69 30.56 -9.44
C GLU A 166 -21.50 31.96 -10.08
N ALA A 167 -20.46 32.15 -10.88
CA ALA A 167 -20.29 33.37 -11.68
C ALA A 167 -21.46 33.59 -12.65
N THR A 168 -21.93 32.54 -13.32
CA THR A 168 -23.09 32.59 -14.22
C THR A 168 -24.40 32.89 -13.48
N ARG A 169 -24.54 32.49 -12.21
CA ARG A 169 -25.67 32.88 -11.36
C ARG A 169 -25.59 34.34 -10.95
N MET A 170 -24.41 34.83 -10.56
CA MET A 170 -24.24 36.24 -10.19
C MET A 170 -24.56 37.17 -11.37
N THR A 171 -24.09 36.86 -12.58
CA THR A 171 -24.42 37.66 -13.77
C THR A 171 -25.92 37.66 -14.08
N HIS A 172 -26.61 36.53 -13.88
CA HIS A 172 -28.06 36.44 -14.03
C HIS A 172 -28.85 37.23 -12.97
N PHE A 173 -28.31 37.41 -11.76
CA PHE A 173 -28.92 38.25 -10.72
C PHE A 173 -28.67 39.75 -10.93
N THR A 174 -27.55 40.13 -11.57
CA THR A 174 -27.28 41.54 -11.93
C THR A 174 -27.91 41.98 -13.26
N GLY A 175 -28.49 41.07 -14.02
CA GLY A 175 -29.00 41.30 -15.38
C GLY A 175 -30.45 41.76 -15.49
N SER A 176 -30.94 42.63 -14.59
CA SER A 176 -32.32 43.16 -14.62
C SER A 176 -32.37 44.69 -14.54
N ALA A 177 -31.65 45.36 -15.44
CA ALA A 177 -31.89 46.74 -15.81
C ALA A 177 -31.78 46.86 -17.34
N ASN A 178 -32.93 46.87 -18.03
CA ASN A 178 -33.00 47.15 -19.47
C ASN A 178 -32.84 48.67 -19.68
N PRO A 179 -31.79 49.15 -20.38
CA PRO A 179 -31.79 50.48 -20.96
C PRO A 179 -32.54 50.40 -22.29
N THR A 180 -33.87 50.44 -22.25
CA THR A 180 -34.71 50.38 -23.46
C THR A 180 -35.97 51.22 -23.27
N LEU A 181 -35.80 52.44 -22.74
CA LEU A 181 -36.86 53.44 -22.61
C LEU A 181 -36.31 54.82 -22.23
N GLU A 182 -35.52 55.43 -23.12
CA GLU A 182 -35.52 56.89 -23.29
C GLU A 182 -35.61 57.19 -24.79
N ILE A 183 -36.59 58.00 -25.18
CA ILE A 183 -36.83 58.48 -26.55
C ILE A 183 -36.39 59.94 -26.59
N ASP A 184 -35.86 60.38 -27.74
CA ASP A 184 -35.41 61.74 -28.03
C ASP A 184 -36.10 62.86 -27.26
N GLU A 185 -35.30 63.72 -26.62
CA GLU A 185 -35.53 65.15 -26.69
C GLU A 185 -34.24 65.87 -27.07
N SER A 186 -34.39 66.94 -27.84
CA SER A 186 -33.34 67.52 -28.69
C SER A 186 -32.67 68.76 -28.08
N VAL A 187 -31.65 69.27 -28.78
CA VAL A 187 -31.09 70.64 -28.81
C VAL A 187 -29.65 70.79 -28.30
N ASN A 188 -28.82 71.29 -29.22
CA ASN A 188 -27.55 72.02 -29.07
C ASN A 188 -27.19 72.54 -27.68
N GLU A 189 -25.91 72.44 -27.31
CA GLU A 189 -24.99 73.58 -27.42
C GLU A 189 -23.50 73.19 -27.27
N HIS A 190 -22.67 74.13 -27.72
CA HIS A 190 -21.22 74.30 -27.56
C HIS A 190 -20.69 73.91 -26.15
N GLU A 191 -19.40 73.61 -25.93
CA GLU A 191 -18.22 74.30 -26.47
C GLU A 191 -16.93 73.45 -26.37
N ALA A 192 -15.80 73.98 -26.84
CA ALA A 192 -14.52 73.27 -26.94
C ALA A 192 -13.50 73.64 -25.85
N ASN A 193 -12.44 72.81 -25.75
CA ASN A 193 -11.02 73.22 -25.91
C ASN A 193 -10.04 72.96 -24.73
N GLU A 194 -8.85 72.43 -25.08
CA GLU A 194 -7.53 72.55 -24.40
C GLU A 194 -7.36 72.04 -22.92
N ARG A 195 -6.19 71.66 -22.35
CA ARG A 195 -4.78 71.67 -22.77
C ARG A 195 -3.89 70.64 -21.98
N LYS A 196 -2.98 69.96 -22.70
CA LYS A 196 -1.50 69.82 -22.53
C LYS A 196 -0.73 69.79 -21.18
N GLU A 197 0.29 68.89 -21.20
CA GLU A 197 1.71 69.01 -20.73
C GLU A 197 2.00 68.98 -19.20
N LYS A 198 3.13 68.52 -18.62
CA LYS A 198 4.47 67.95 -19.03
C LYS A 198 4.93 66.92 -17.94
N THR A 199 5.63 65.80 -18.19
CA THR A 199 7.04 65.54 -18.58
C THR A 199 8.14 66.00 -17.59
N ASN A 200 8.97 65.06 -17.05
CA ASN A 200 10.45 65.15 -16.94
C ASN A 200 11.13 63.86 -16.37
N GLN A 201 12.47 63.76 -16.48
CA GLN A 201 13.27 62.52 -16.56
C GLN A 201 14.30 62.28 -15.40
N VAL A 202 14.47 61.01 -14.97
CA VAL A 202 15.69 60.11 -14.94
C VAL A 202 17.11 60.75 -15.04
N PRO A 203 18.27 60.21 -14.50
CA PRO A 203 18.59 58.94 -13.78
C PRO A 203 19.46 59.04 -12.47
N GLY A 204 19.77 57.88 -11.83
CA GLY A 204 20.90 57.70 -10.88
C GLY A 204 21.17 56.22 -10.53
N TYR A 205 22.44 55.81 -10.31
CA TYR A 205 22.87 54.39 -10.29
C TYR A 205 23.91 54.10 -9.17
N SER A 206 23.69 53.09 -8.31
CA SER A 206 24.74 52.19 -7.73
C SER A 206 24.25 51.19 -6.66
N ASN A 207 24.53 49.90 -6.89
CA ASN A 207 24.72 48.71 -6.02
C ASN A 207 24.54 48.75 -4.48
N GLY A 208 24.07 47.64 -3.89
CA GLY A 208 24.34 47.32 -2.46
C GLY A 208 23.46 46.25 -1.79
N THR A 209 23.70 44.96 -2.08
CA THR A 209 23.34 43.75 -1.30
C THR A 209 22.66 43.93 0.09
N GLY A 210 21.43 43.38 0.27
CA GLY A 210 20.91 43.14 1.63
C GLY A 210 19.38 43.05 1.85
N LYS A 211 18.57 42.42 0.97
CA LYS A 211 17.11 42.36 1.18
C LYS A 211 16.33 41.14 0.66
N ILE A 212 17.00 40.03 0.31
CA ILE A 212 16.32 38.81 -0.18
C ILE A 212 15.82 37.90 0.96
N SER A 213 16.49 37.88 2.12
CA SER A 213 16.21 36.91 3.20
C SER A 213 14.95 37.19 4.05
N ARG A 214 14.19 38.26 3.81
CA ARG A 214 13.04 38.63 4.68
C ARG A 214 11.67 38.65 3.99
N LYS A 215 11.61 38.42 2.67
CA LYS A 215 10.34 38.30 1.93
C LYS A 215 9.81 36.86 1.89
N MET A 216 10.68 35.87 2.09
CA MET A 216 10.33 34.44 2.01
C MET A 216 9.67 33.87 3.29
N GLU A 217 9.77 34.57 4.43
CA GLU A 217 9.16 34.12 5.70
C GLU A 217 7.78 34.72 5.98
N LEU A 218 7.39 35.80 5.28
CA LEU A 218 6.10 36.48 5.50
C LEU A 218 4.96 36.01 4.58
N GLU A 219 5.26 35.43 3.41
CA GLU A 219 4.22 34.88 2.51
C GLU A 219 3.69 33.51 2.95
N LYS A 220 4.30 32.85 3.95
CA LYS A 220 3.90 31.49 4.37
C LYS A 220 2.76 31.44 5.40
N ASN A 221 2.37 32.58 5.99
CA ASN A 221 1.37 32.66 7.07
C ASN A 221 0.12 33.52 6.76
N SER A 222 -0.04 34.02 5.53
CA SER A 222 -1.23 34.79 5.13
C SER A 222 -1.69 34.41 3.71
N GLY A 223 -2.56 33.40 3.58
CA GLY A 223 -3.06 33.02 2.24
C GLY A 223 -3.83 31.71 2.06
N THR A 224 -4.12 30.93 3.12
CA THR A 224 -4.83 29.64 3.00
C THR A 224 -6.32 29.74 2.63
N GLY A 225 -6.86 30.94 2.41
CA GLY A 225 -8.30 31.19 2.26
C GLY A 225 -8.89 31.03 0.85
N ASN A 226 -8.08 30.99 -0.22
CA ASN A 226 -8.60 31.29 -1.57
C ASN A 226 -8.37 30.25 -2.68
N LYS A 227 -7.94 29.01 -2.34
CA LYS A 227 -7.70 27.94 -3.34
C LYS A 227 -8.85 26.92 -3.49
N TYR A 228 -9.77 26.89 -2.53
CA TYR A 228 -10.94 26.01 -2.51
C TYR A 228 -12.16 26.87 -2.15
N GLY A 229 -12.99 27.23 -3.14
CA GLY A 229 -14.03 28.26 -2.96
C GLY A 229 -15.06 27.98 -1.85
N THR A 230 -15.24 26.72 -1.43
CA THR A 230 -16.13 26.36 -0.33
C THR A 230 -15.50 25.35 0.63
N LYS A 231 -15.91 25.41 1.92
CA LYS A 231 -15.56 24.42 2.94
C LYS A 231 -15.95 22.99 2.54
N LYS A 232 -17.04 22.84 1.79
CA LYS A 232 -17.54 21.56 1.25
C LYS A 232 -16.54 20.94 0.26
N ASN A 233 -16.00 21.72 -0.67
CA ASN A 233 -15.05 21.22 -1.68
C ASN A 233 -13.74 20.77 -1.05
N HIS A 234 -13.28 21.49 -0.02
CA HIS A 234 -12.11 21.10 0.74
C HIS A 234 -12.32 19.77 1.51
N MET A 235 -13.51 19.52 2.07
CA MET A 235 -13.82 18.21 2.70
C MET A 235 -13.95 17.09 1.67
N MET A 236 -14.54 17.35 0.50
CA MET A 236 -14.62 16.38 -0.59
C MET A 236 -13.23 16.01 -1.13
N TYR A 237 -12.29 16.95 -1.23
CA TYR A 237 -10.90 16.65 -1.61
C TYR A 237 -10.23 15.72 -0.59
N LYS A 238 -10.33 16.05 0.70
CA LYS A 238 -9.80 15.23 1.80
C LYS A 238 -10.37 13.81 1.79
N LEU A 239 -11.68 13.69 1.59
CA LEU A 239 -12.38 12.42 1.44
C LEU A 239 -11.77 11.60 0.29
N MET A 240 -11.70 12.17 -0.92
CA MET A 240 -11.13 11.46 -2.08
C MET A 240 -9.67 11.05 -1.87
N CYS A 241 -8.85 11.89 -1.21
CA CYS A 241 -7.47 11.56 -0.86
C CYS A 241 -7.39 10.35 0.10
N LEU A 242 -8.13 10.38 1.21
CA LEU A 242 -8.14 9.27 2.18
C LEU A 242 -8.73 7.98 1.59
N CYS A 243 -9.77 8.11 0.76
CA CYS A 243 -10.33 7.02 -0.01
C CYS A 243 -9.25 6.27 -0.83
N ILE A 244 -8.34 6.97 -1.53
CA ILE A 244 -7.24 6.35 -2.29
C ILE A 244 -6.28 5.60 -1.35
N ALA A 245 -5.75 6.27 -0.31
CA ALA A 245 -4.74 5.65 0.55
C ALA A 245 -5.26 4.39 1.24
N TYR A 246 -6.48 4.45 1.79
CA TYR A 246 -7.06 3.30 2.49
C TYR A 246 -7.45 2.20 1.51
N SER A 247 -8.05 2.53 0.35
CA SER A 247 -8.40 1.51 -0.64
C SER A 247 -7.20 0.81 -1.27
N SER A 248 -6.05 1.48 -1.46
CA SER A 248 -4.82 0.80 -1.91
C SER A 248 -4.43 -0.29 -0.91
N THR A 249 -4.29 0.06 0.37
CA THR A 249 -3.91 -0.89 1.42
C THR A 249 -4.94 -2.01 1.62
N ILE A 250 -6.25 -1.70 1.55
CA ILE A 250 -7.33 -2.72 1.62
C ILE A 250 -7.28 -3.65 0.39
N GLY A 251 -6.98 -3.12 -0.80
CA GLY A 251 -6.80 -3.92 -2.01
C GLY A 251 -5.66 -4.94 -1.86
N GLY A 252 -4.53 -4.51 -1.29
CA GLY A 252 -3.36 -5.35 -1.06
C GLY A 252 -3.61 -6.60 -0.21
N LEU A 253 -4.64 -6.60 0.65
CA LEU A 253 -5.05 -7.77 1.45
C LEU A 253 -5.48 -8.97 0.59
N THR A 254 -6.06 -8.70 -0.58
CA THR A 254 -6.88 -9.64 -1.35
C THR A 254 -6.11 -10.84 -1.89
N THR A 255 -4.87 -10.61 -2.33
CA THR A 255 -3.98 -11.60 -2.93
C THR A 255 -2.76 -11.77 -2.04
N ILE A 256 -2.04 -12.89 -2.19
CA ILE A 256 -0.73 -13.04 -1.53
C ILE A 256 0.20 -11.91 -2.02
N THR A 257 0.14 -11.56 -3.29
CA THR A 257 1.09 -10.66 -3.97
C THR A 257 0.85 -9.16 -3.76
N GLY A 258 -0.33 -8.75 -3.28
CA GLY A 258 -0.70 -7.32 -3.15
C GLY A 258 0.03 -6.58 -2.02
N THR A 259 0.42 -7.27 -0.95
CA THR A 259 1.22 -6.71 0.15
C THR A 259 2.29 -7.68 0.62
N SER A 260 3.45 -7.14 0.97
CA SER A 260 4.57 -7.93 1.49
C SER A 260 4.26 -8.63 2.80
N THR A 261 3.28 -8.17 3.59
CA THR A 261 2.87 -8.87 4.82
C THR A 261 2.30 -10.26 4.55
N ASN A 262 1.51 -10.39 3.48
CA ASN A 262 0.89 -11.66 3.10
C ASN A 262 1.95 -12.65 2.61
N LEU A 263 2.89 -12.17 1.78
CA LEU A 263 4.05 -12.93 1.32
C LEU A 263 4.93 -13.43 2.48
N ILE A 264 5.24 -12.56 3.46
CA ILE A 264 6.02 -12.93 4.66
C ILE A 264 5.29 -14.03 5.45
N PHE A 265 3.98 -13.89 5.64
CA PHE A 265 3.17 -14.90 6.32
C PHE A 265 3.19 -16.25 5.59
N THR A 266 2.91 -16.27 4.29
CA THR A 266 2.86 -17.53 3.52
C THR A 266 4.18 -18.29 3.62
N GLU A 267 5.31 -17.61 3.46
CA GLU A 267 6.62 -18.26 3.50
C GLU A 267 7.06 -18.65 4.92
N HIS A 268 6.77 -17.83 5.94
CA HIS A 268 6.99 -18.22 7.35
C HIS A 268 6.16 -19.45 7.72
N PHE A 269 4.88 -19.47 7.31
CA PHE A 269 3.98 -20.58 7.55
C PHE A 269 4.44 -21.86 6.84
N ASN A 270 4.80 -21.78 5.56
CA ASN A 270 5.30 -22.92 4.78
C ASN A 270 6.67 -23.42 5.26
N THR A 271 7.56 -22.53 5.74
CA THR A 271 8.84 -22.90 6.35
C THR A 271 8.64 -23.60 7.69
N ARG A 272 7.70 -23.12 8.53
CA ARG A 272 7.42 -23.69 9.86
C ARG A 272 6.58 -24.97 9.81
N TYR A 273 5.67 -25.08 8.86
CA TYR A 273 4.70 -26.17 8.73
C TYR A 273 4.68 -26.74 7.29
N PRO A 274 5.79 -27.35 6.83
CA PRO A 274 5.94 -27.80 5.43
C PRO A 274 4.90 -28.86 5.00
N ASP A 275 4.34 -29.60 5.96
CA ASP A 275 3.32 -30.63 5.71
C ASP A 275 1.91 -30.04 5.45
N CYS A 276 1.68 -28.73 5.65
CA CYS A 276 0.40 -28.07 5.31
C CYS A 276 0.49 -27.30 3.99
N GLN A 277 0.21 -27.97 2.88
CA GLN A 277 0.01 -27.31 1.58
C GLN A 277 -1.37 -26.61 1.43
N CYS A 278 -2.08 -26.47 2.55
CA CYS A 278 -3.40 -25.86 2.68
C CYS A 278 -3.47 -24.40 2.17
N LEU A 279 -2.36 -23.66 2.18
CA LEU A 279 -2.30 -22.25 1.86
C LEU A 279 -1.64 -21.99 0.49
N ASN A 280 -2.47 -21.75 -0.51
CA ASN A 280 -2.07 -21.42 -1.88
C ASN A 280 -2.71 -20.11 -2.34
N PHE A 281 -2.29 -19.58 -3.50
CA PHE A 281 -2.82 -18.32 -4.03
C PHE A 281 -4.36 -18.30 -4.14
N GLY A 282 -4.97 -19.42 -4.56
CA GLY A 282 -6.41 -19.57 -4.69
C GLY A 282 -7.13 -19.54 -3.33
N SER A 283 -6.67 -20.32 -2.35
CA SER A 283 -7.26 -20.37 -1.01
C SER A 283 -7.16 -19.02 -0.30
N TRP A 284 -6.01 -18.33 -0.41
CA TRP A 284 -5.85 -16.96 0.10
C TRP A 284 -6.89 -15.99 -0.48
N PHE A 285 -7.05 -15.99 -1.81
CA PHE A 285 -8.02 -15.12 -2.46
C PHE A 285 -9.45 -15.43 -2.02
N ILE A 286 -9.84 -16.71 -1.96
CA ILE A 286 -11.19 -17.14 -1.58
C ILE A 286 -11.59 -16.60 -0.19
N PHE A 287 -10.67 -16.62 0.79
CA PHE A 287 -11.00 -16.15 2.14
C PHE A 287 -10.82 -14.64 2.33
N SER A 288 -9.83 -14.03 1.67
CA SER A 288 -9.45 -12.62 1.87
C SER A 288 -10.28 -11.66 1.01
N PHE A 289 -10.66 -12.05 -0.21
CA PHE A 289 -11.45 -11.19 -1.11
C PHE A 289 -12.82 -10.76 -0.54
N PRO A 290 -13.62 -11.64 0.10
CA PRO A 290 -14.86 -11.22 0.76
C PRO A 290 -14.61 -10.23 1.91
N ALA A 291 -13.58 -10.47 2.73
CA ALA A 291 -13.18 -9.55 3.81
C ALA A 291 -12.79 -8.18 3.24
N ALA A 292 -11.94 -8.14 2.21
CA ALA A 292 -11.49 -6.91 1.57
C ALA A 292 -12.66 -6.11 0.98
N ILE A 293 -13.64 -6.76 0.32
CA ILE A 293 -14.86 -6.09 -0.17
C ILE A 293 -15.67 -5.48 0.99
N MET A 294 -15.89 -6.24 2.07
CA MET A 294 -16.63 -5.76 3.23
C MET A 294 -15.94 -4.57 3.90
N ILE A 295 -14.62 -4.65 4.11
CA ILE A 295 -13.82 -3.55 4.67
C ILE A 295 -13.89 -2.34 3.74
N LEU A 296 -13.70 -2.50 2.42
CA LEU A 296 -13.74 -1.40 1.45
C LEU A 296 -15.09 -0.67 1.45
N PHE A 297 -16.19 -1.42 1.43
CA PHE A 297 -17.55 -0.87 1.39
C PHE A 297 -17.96 -0.20 2.70
N LEU A 298 -17.67 -0.82 3.86
CA LEU A 298 -17.94 -0.23 5.17
C LEU A 298 -17.06 1.01 5.42
N SER A 299 -15.79 0.97 4.99
CA SER A 299 -14.88 2.12 5.06
C SER A 299 -15.37 3.27 4.19
N TRP A 300 -15.89 2.98 3.00
CA TRP A 300 -16.51 4.00 2.15
C TRP A 300 -17.70 4.67 2.86
N ILE A 301 -18.63 3.90 3.44
CA ILE A 301 -19.76 4.45 4.21
C ILE A 301 -19.26 5.33 5.38
N TRP A 302 -18.27 4.84 6.13
CA TRP A 302 -17.67 5.58 7.25
C TRP A 302 -17.05 6.91 6.83
N LEU A 303 -16.23 6.91 5.77
CA LEU A 303 -15.58 8.11 5.25
C LEU A 303 -16.58 9.12 4.69
N GLN A 304 -17.60 8.65 3.96
CA GLN A 304 -18.72 9.47 3.48
C GLN A 304 -19.42 10.16 4.66
N TRP A 305 -19.78 9.40 5.69
CA TRP A 305 -20.41 9.94 6.89
C TRP A 305 -19.54 10.97 7.61
N LEU A 306 -18.25 10.69 7.78
CA LEU A 306 -17.32 11.56 8.53
C LEU A 306 -17.07 12.91 7.84
N PHE A 307 -16.95 12.94 6.51
CA PHE A 307 -16.59 14.16 5.76
C PHE A 307 -17.77 14.91 5.14
N LEU A 308 -18.89 14.24 4.83
CA LEU A 308 -20.05 14.84 4.16
C LEU A 308 -21.35 14.78 4.99
N GLY A 309 -21.40 13.95 6.05
CA GLY A 309 -22.54 13.81 6.95
C GLY A 309 -23.67 12.92 6.40
N PHE A 310 -24.61 12.54 7.27
CA PHE A 310 -25.80 11.79 6.85
C PHE A 310 -26.75 12.69 6.04
N ASN A 311 -26.85 12.43 4.74
CA ASN A 311 -27.92 12.97 3.90
C ASN A 311 -28.45 11.89 2.97
N PHE A 312 -29.61 11.29 3.30
CA PHE A 312 -30.21 10.20 2.53
C PHE A 312 -30.56 10.56 1.08
N LYS A 313 -30.63 11.86 0.73
CA LYS A 313 -30.77 12.29 -0.68
C LYS A 313 -29.51 12.00 -1.51
N MET A 314 -28.34 11.84 -0.89
CA MET A 314 -27.05 11.67 -1.58
C MET A 314 -26.85 10.27 -2.17
N PHE A 315 -27.60 9.27 -1.71
CA PHE A 315 -27.64 7.92 -2.28
C PHE A 315 -28.65 7.76 -3.43
N LYS A 316 -29.48 8.78 -3.70
CA LYS A 316 -30.36 8.76 -4.88
C LYS A 316 -29.55 9.15 -6.11
N CYS A 317 -29.40 8.20 -7.03
CA CYS A 317 -28.87 8.44 -8.36
C CYS A 317 -29.91 9.26 -9.15
N ASP A 318 -29.72 10.58 -9.21
CA ASP A 318 -30.60 11.47 -9.97
C ASP A 318 -30.26 11.35 -11.47
N LYS A 319 -31.27 11.14 -12.31
CA LYS A 319 -31.06 10.90 -13.75
C LYS A 319 -30.65 12.17 -14.50
N THR A 320 -30.82 13.35 -13.89
CA THR A 320 -30.46 14.63 -14.48
C THR A 320 -29.00 15.00 -14.17
N LYS A 321 -28.10 14.72 -15.11
CA LYS A 321 -26.66 15.05 -14.95
C LYS A 321 -26.45 16.55 -14.79
N THR A 322 -26.00 16.96 -13.61
CA THR A 322 -25.63 18.34 -13.27
C THR A 322 -24.44 18.79 -14.13
N TYR A 323 -24.31 20.09 -14.42
CA TYR A 323 -23.20 20.66 -15.21
C TYR A 323 -21.82 20.17 -14.72
N GLN A 324 -21.59 20.20 -13.41
CA GLN A 324 -20.40 19.68 -12.74
C GLN A 324 -20.07 18.23 -13.11
N GLN A 325 -21.09 17.36 -13.20
CA GLN A 325 -20.93 15.94 -13.52
C GLN A 325 -20.60 15.72 -15.00
N LYS A 326 -21.04 16.62 -15.88
CA LYS A 326 -20.62 16.61 -17.29
C LYS A 326 -19.15 17.01 -17.42
N ALA A 327 -18.75 18.11 -16.77
CA ALA A 327 -17.35 18.55 -16.72
C ALA A 327 -16.42 17.43 -16.21
N CYS A 328 -16.75 16.81 -15.06
CA CYS A 328 -16.01 15.68 -14.50
C CYS A 328 -15.85 14.50 -15.48
N ALA A 329 -16.94 14.13 -16.16
CA ALA A 329 -16.93 13.03 -17.13
C ALA A 329 -16.00 13.34 -18.30
N GLU A 330 -15.98 14.60 -18.74
CA GLU A 330 -15.14 15.10 -19.82
C GLU A 330 -13.65 15.05 -19.43
N VAL A 331 -13.28 15.36 -18.18
CA VAL A 331 -11.88 15.17 -17.69
C VAL A 331 -11.44 13.73 -17.82
N ILE A 332 -12.21 12.80 -17.25
CA ILE A 332 -11.86 11.38 -17.17
C ILE A 332 -11.82 10.78 -18.58
N LYS A 333 -12.76 11.18 -19.45
CA LYS A 333 -12.78 10.82 -20.86
C LYS A 333 -11.58 11.39 -21.64
N ASN A 334 -11.19 12.64 -21.38
CA ASN A 334 -10.04 13.27 -22.02
C ASN A 334 -8.72 12.60 -21.58
N GLU A 335 -8.55 12.29 -20.29
CA GLU A 335 -7.41 11.50 -19.81
C GLU A 335 -7.38 10.09 -20.43
N TYR A 336 -8.54 9.44 -20.58
CA TYR A 336 -8.62 8.15 -21.26
C TYR A 336 -8.28 8.26 -22.76
N GLN A 337 -8.73 9.32 -23.43
CA GLN A 337 -8.43 9.57 -24.85
C GLN A 337 -6.95 9.88 -25.10
N LYS A 338 -6.26 10.55 -24.16
CA LYS A 338 -4.79 10.78 -24.22
C LYS A 338 -3.98 9.48 -24.29
N LEU A 339 -4.50 8.35 -23.79
CA LEU A 339 -3.84 7.04 -23.89
C LEU A 339 -3.91 6.42 -25.29
N GLY A 340 -4.77 6.91 -26.18
CA GLY A 340 -4.98 6.35 -27.52
C GLY A 340 -5.54 4.92 -27.52
N PRO A 341 -5.53 4.22 -28.68
CA PRO A 341 -5.93 2.81 -28.75
C PRO A 341 -4.98 1.90 -27.97
N MET A 342 -5.45 0.73 -27.53
CA MET A 342 -4.58 -0.27 -26.88
C MET A 342 -3.47 -0.71 -27.82
N ARG A 343 -2.23 -0.56 -27.38
CA ARG A 343 -1.04 -0.99 -28.12
C ARG A 343 -0.81 -2.49 -27.94
N TYR A 344 -0.07 -3.10 -28.87
CA TYR A 344 0.29 -4.52 -28.82
C TYR A 344 0.87 -4.94 -27.46
N GLN A 345 1.74 -4.12 -26.86
CA GLN A 345 2.41 -4.44 -25.60
C GLN A 345 1.45 -4.44 -24.39
N GLU A 346 0.42 -3.58 -24.43
CA GLU A 346 -0.66 -3.57 -23.44
C GLU A 346 -1.49 -4.86 -23.54
N ILE A 347 -1.80 -5.30 -24.77
CA ILE A 347 -2.58 -6.52 -25.04
C ILE A 347 -1.79 -7.77 -24.61
N VAL A 348 -0.51 -7.87 -24.95
CA VAL A 348 0.36 -8.98 -24.52
C VAL A 348 0.50 -9.00 -22.99
N THR A 349 0.72 -7.84 -22.35
CA THR A 349 0.81 -7.75 -20.89
C THR A 349 -0.50 -8.19 -20.24
N LEU A 350 -1.66 -7.76 -20.76
CA LEU A 350 -2.98 -8.17 -20.28
C LEU A 350 -3.24 -9.67 -20.48
N PHE A 351 -2.78 -10.24 -21.60
CA PHE A 351 -2.88 -11.68 -21.85
C PHE A 351 -2.02 -12.48 -20.86
N LEU A 352 -0.74 -12.13 -20.69
CA LEU A 352 0.16 -12.79 -19.74
C LEU A 352 -0.33 -12.65 -18.29
N PHE A 353 -0.91 -11.51 -17.94
CA PHE A 353 -1.58 -11.28 -16.66
C PHE A 353 -2.74 -12.25 -16.43
N ILE A 354 -3.65 -12.38 -17.40
CA ILE A 354 -4.79 -13.30 -17.32
C ILE A 354 -4.31 -14.75 -17.25
N VAL A 355 -3.30 -15.13 -18.05
CA VAL A 355 -2.70 -16.48 -18.02
C VAL A 355 -2.09 -16.77 -16.64
N MET A 356 -1.33 -15.85 -16.05
CA MET A 356 -0.75 -16.01 -14.72
C MET A 356 -1.82 -16.21 -13.64
N ALA A 357 -2.85 -15.36 -13.64
CA ALA A 357 -3.96 -15.46 -12.70
C ALA A 357 -4.70 -16.80 -12.85
N LEU A 358 -5.02 -17.21 -14.08
CA LEU A 358 -5.67 -18.50 -14.34
C LEU A 358 -4.80 -19.67 -13.88
N LEU A 359 -3.49 -19.65 -14.15
CA LEU A 359 -2.57 -20.71 -13.72
C LEU A 359 -2.52 -20.83 -12.19
N TRP A 360 -2.45 -19.71 -11.44
CA TRP A 360 -2.53 -19.76 -9.98
C TRP A 360 -3.87 -20.31 -9.48
N PHE A 361 -4.99 -19.79 -9.96
CA PHE A 361 -6.32 -20.22 -9.51
C PHE A 361 -6.65 -21.68 -9.86
N THR A 362 -6.05 -22.24 -10.91
CA THR A 362 -6.28 -23.62 -11.34
C THR A 362 -5.16 -24.59 -10.94
N ARG A 363 -4.09 -24.12 -10.27
CA ARG A 363 -2.94 -24.95 -9.83
C ARG A 363 -3.40 -26.04 -8.88
N ASP A 364 -4.01 -25.64 -7.77
CA ASP A 364 -4.67 -26.50 -6.80
C ASP A 364 -5.89 -25.77 -6.21
N PRO A 365 -7.07 -25.89 -6.83
CA PRO A 365 -8.26 -25.19 -6.39
C PRO A 365 -8.96 -25.84 -5.18
N GLY A 366 -8.47 -26.99 -4.68
CA GLY A 366 -8.99 -27.70 -3.50
C GLY A 366 -10.34 -28.41 -3.68
N PHE A 367 -11.21 -27.97 -4.60
CA PHE A 367 -12.51 -28.61 -4.89
C PHE A 367 -12.49 -29.59 -6.08
N VAL A 368 -11.45 -29.55 -6.91
CA VAL A 368 -11.12 -30.51 -7.97
C VAL A 368 -9.61 -30.68 -8.03
N SER A 369 -9.12 -31.78 -8.59
CA SER A 369 -7.70 -31.93 -8.92
C SER A 369 -7.29 -30.83 -9.91
N GLY A 370 -6.44 -29.91 -9.46
CA GLY A 370 -5.90 -28.84 -10.30
C GLY A 370 -4.91 -29.35 -11.35
N TRP A 371 -4.40 -28.45 -12.20
CA TRP A 371 -3.48 -28.87 -13.27
C TRP A 371 -2.12 -29.36 -12.74
N SER A 372 -1.76 -29.08 -11.47
CA SER A 372 -0.58 -29.70 -10.83
C SER A 372 -0.69 -31.23 -10.80
N ALA A 373 -1.89 -31.78 -10.63
CA ALA A 373 -2.14 -33.23 -10.61
C ALA A 373 -1.98 -33.89 -11.99
N LEU A 374 -2.04 -33.12 -13.08
CA LEU A 374 -1.77 -33.63 -14.43
C LEU A 374 -0.27 -33.96 -14.62
N ALA A 375 0.60 -33.31 -13.84
CA ALA A 375 2.03 -33.59 -13.74
C ALA A 375 2.30 -34.78 -12.79
N SER A 376 1.73 -35.94 -13.13
CA SER A 376 1.77 -37.14 -12.29
C SER A 376 3.20 -37.58 -11.95
N GLY A 377 3.53 -37.54 -10.66
CA GLY A 377 4.84 -37.88 -10.10
C GLY A 377 5.65 -36.70 -9.56
N TYR A 378 5.26 -35.44 -9.83
CA TYR A 378 5.98 -34.26 -9.33
C TYR A 378 5.06 -33.05 -9.06
N ALA A 379 3.78 -33.29 -8.75
CA ALA A 379 2.82 -32.24 -8.41
C ALA A 379 3.31 -31.33 -7.26
N ASP A 380 3.90 -31.92 -6.21
CA ASP A 380 4.41 -31.21 -5.02
C ASP A 380 5.60 -30.28 -5.31
N TYR A 381 6.27 -30.45 -6.45
CA TYR A 381 7.40 -29.61 -6.89
C TYR A 381 6.93 -28.33 -7.60
N ILE A 382 5.63 -28.21 -7.92
CA ILE A 382 5.07 -27.10 -8.68
C ILE A 382 4.40 -26.10 -7.72
N MET A 383 5.18 -25.14 -7.25
CA MET A 383 4.74 -24.06 -6.36
C MET A 383 4.18 -22.85 -7.15
N ASP A 384 3.52 -21.92 -6.44
CA ASP A 384 3.01 -20.66 -7.04
C ASP A 384 4.17 -19.80 -7.62
N SER A 385 5.38 -19.95 -7.07
CA SER A 385 6.62 -19.36 -7.58
C SER A 385 7.00 -19.86 -8.97
N THR A 386 6.84 -21.16 -9.26
CA THR A 386 7.17 -21.77 -10.56
C THR A 386 6.32 -21.16 -11.67
N VAL A 387 5.03 -20.93 -11.39
CA VAL A 387 4.10 -20.22 -12.30
C VAL A 387 4.56 -18.78 -12.53
N ALA A 388 4.87 -18.06 -11.44
CA ALA A 388 5.28 -16.67 -11.49
C ALA A 388 6.59 -16.50 -12.28
N LEU A 389 7.58 -17.37 -12.06
CA LEU A 389 8.88 -17.34 -12.72
C LEU A 389 8.77 -17.71 -14.21
N LEU A 390 7.94 -18.70 -14.56
CA LEU A 390 7.67 -19.08 -15.95
C LEU A 390 7.09 -17.90 -16.74
N VAL A 391 6.05 -17.24 -16.23
CA VAL A 391 5.45 -16.08 -16.91
C VAL A 391 6.37 -14.85 -16.82
N GLY A 392 7.12 -14.70 -15.73
CA GLY A 392 8.17 -13.70 -15.57
C GLY A 392 9.24 -13.78 -16.68
N LEU A 393 9.69 -14.99 -17.01
CA LEU A 393 10.61 -15.25 -18.12
C LEU A 393 10.01 -14.80 -19.46
N LEU A 394 8.71 -15.05 -19.70
CA LEU A 394 8.05 -14.66 -20.95
C LEU A 394 8.07 -13.14 -21.20
N PHE A 395 8.07 -12.31 -20.15
CA PHE A 395 8.22 -10.85 -20.29
C PHE A 395 9.62 -10.43 -20.80
N PHE A 396 10.65 -11.25 -20.58
CA PHE A 396 12.00 -11.05 -21.14
C PHE A 396 12.19 -11.67 -22.53
N VAL A 397 11.33 -12.62 -22.93
CA VAL A 397 11.42 -13.34 -24.21
C VAL A 397 10.52 -12.75 -25.30
N ILE A 398 9.33 -12.26 -24.96
CA ILE A 398 8.37 -11.75 -25.94
C ILE A 398 8.77 -10.31 -26.36
N PRO A 399 8.93 -10.02 -27.66
CA PRO A 399 9.35 -8.71 -28.14
C PRO A 399 8.26 -7.64 -27.97
N ALA A 400 8.63 -6.47 -27.47
CA ALA A 400 7.78 -5.29 -27.40
C ALA A 400 7.59 -4.61 -28.76
N LYS A 401 8.63 -4.63 -29.61
CA LYS A 401 8.61 -4.04 -30.95
C LYS A 401 9.37 -4.94 -31.90
N THR A 402 8.81 -5.13 -33.10
CA THR A 402 9.47 -5.74 -34.25
C THR A 402 9.62 -4.68 -35.34
N SER A 403 10.57 -3.76 -35.16
CA SER A 403 10.82 -2.72 -36.16
C SER A 403 11.70 -3.28 -37.27
N THR A 404 11.15 -3.36 -38.49
CA THR A 404 11.93 -3.45 -39.71
C THR A 404 12.52 -2.07 -40.02
N LYS A 405 13.80 -2.00 -40.44
CA LYS A 405 14.36 -0.82 -41.09
C LYS A 405 14.67 -1.17 -42.55
N THR A 406 14.11 -0.42 -43.48
CA THR A 406 14.54 -0.46 -44.88
C THR A 406 15.82 0.35 -45.03
N THR A 407 16.84 -0.27 -45.62
CA THR A 407 18.06 0.41 -46.06
C THR A 407 17.79 1.26 -47.31
N PRO A 408 18.65 2.23 -47.66
CA PRO A 408 18.52 3.01 -48.90
C PRO A 408 18.58 2.15 -50.19
N THR A 409 19.10 0.93 -50.09
CA THR A 409 19.16 -0.08 -51.16
C THR A 409 17.90 -0.94 -51.28
N GLY A 410 16.92 -0.76 -50.40
CA GLY A 410 15.65 -1.51 -50.40
C GLY A 410 15.66 -2.82 -49.60
N GLU A 411 16.79 -3.22 -49.02
CA GLU A 411 16.85 -4.41 -48.16
C GLU A 411 16.19 -4.14 -46.80
N ILE A 412 15.30 -5.04 -46.39
CA ILE A 412 14.63 -5.01 -45.08
C ILE A 412 15.57 -5.63 -44.04
N VAL A 413 16.27 -4.78 -43.29
CA VAL A 413 17.12 -5.19 -42.18
C VAL A 413 16.39 -4.87 -40.86
N ALA A 414 15.65 -5.86 -40.36
CA ALA A 414 15.52 -6.02 -38.91
C ALA A 414 16.92 -6.37 -38.35
N PHE A 415 17.30 -6.11 -37.10
CA PHE A 415 16.55 -6.32 -35.87
C PHE A 415 16.94 -5.30 -34.80
N ASP A 416 15.96 -4.59 -34.24
CA ASP A 416 16.07 -4.00 -32.91
C ASP A 416 15.13 -4.78 -31.99
N TYR A 417 15.66 -5.84 -31.38
CA TYR A 417 14.92 -6.68 -30.44
C TYR A 417 14.90 -6.00 -29.07
N SER A 418 13.75 -5.39 -28.75
CA SER A 418 13.45 -4.91 -27.40
C SER A 418 12.42 -5.84 -26.76
N PRO A 419 12.73 -6.53 -25.65
CA PRO A 419 11.76 -7.34 -24.92
C PRO A 419 10.69 -6.49 -24.22
N LEU A 420 9.60 -7.12 -23.77
CA LEU A 420 8.52 -6.44 -23.02
C LEU A 420 9.07 -5.67 -21.81
N ILE A 421 9.98 -6.30 -21.04
CA ILE A 421 10.76 -5.66 -19.97
C ILE A 421 12.25 -5.96 -20.13
N THR A 422 13.09 -5.02 -19.72
CA THR A 422 14.55 -5.16 -19.66
C THR A 422 15.01 -5.38 -18.22
N TRP A 423 16.20 -5.97 -18.04
CA TRP A 423 16.74 -6.20 -16.70
C TRP A 423 16.89 -4.91 -15.87
N LYS A 424 17.25 -3.79 -16.50
CA LYS A 424 17.36 -2.48 -15.82
C LYS A 424 16.02 -1.98 -15.31
N GLU A 425 14.95 -2.17 -16.09
CA GLU A 425 13.59 -1.81 -15.66
C GLU A 425 13.16 -2.70 -14.49
N PHE A 426 13.29 -4.02 -14.61
CA PHE A 426 13.02 -4.97 -13.52
C PHE A 426 13.80 -4.61 -12.24
N GLN A 427 15.11 -4.36 -12.34
CA GLN A 427 15.97 -3.99 -11.22
C GLN A 427 15.52 -2.69 -10.53
N SER A 428 14.96 -1.73 -11.27
CA SER A 428 14.44 -0.48 -10.71
C SER A 428 13.10 -0.63 -9.98
N PHE A 429 12.32 -1.66 -10.28
CA PHE A 429 11.05 -1.99 -9.62
C PHE A 429 11.17 -3.03 -8.51
N MET A 430 12.23 -3.83 -8.51
CA MET A 430 12.46 -4.87 -7.51
C MET A 430 12.67 -4.27 -6.11
N PRO A 431 11.82 -4.59 -5.11
CA PRO A 431 11.94 -4.06 -3.76
C PRO A 431 12.98 -4.87 -2.97
N TRP A 432 14.26 -4.64 -3.28
CA TRP A 432 15.41 -5.31 -2.64
C TRP A 432 15.38 -5.21 -1.11
N ASP A 433 14.90 -4.08 -0.58
CA ASP A 433 14.75 -3.91 0.87
C ASP A 433 13.80 -4.92 1.49
N ILE A 434 12.69 -5.22 0.82
CA ILE A 434 11.71 -6.22 1.26
C ILE A 434 12.33 -7.62 1.12
N ALA A 435 12.94 -7.94 -0.01
CA ALA A 435 13.58 -9.25 -0.21
C ALA A 435 14.57 -9.59 0.92
N ILE A 436 15.50 -8.68 1.23
CA ILE A 436 16.48 -8.87 2.30
C ILE A 436 15.81 -8.89 3.69
N LEU A 437 14.81 -8.03 3.92
CA LEU A 437 14.05 -7.98 5.18
C LEU A 437 13.37 -9.32 5.49
N VAL A 438 12.71 -9.90 4.50
CA VAL A 438 12.01 -11.17 4.61
C VAL A 438 12.99 -12.31 4.90
N GLY A 439 14.13 -12.37 4.18
CA GLY A 439 15.18 -13.36 4.44
C GLY A 439 15.80 -13.27 5.85
N GLY A 440 16.01 -12.06 6.37
CA GLY A 440 16.44 -11.84 7.75
C GLY A 440 15.38 -12.25 8.78
N GLY A 441 14.11 -12.18 8.39
CA GLY A 441 12.97 -12.70 9.15
C GLY A 441 12.99 -14.21 9.33
N PHE A 442 13.25 -14.96 8.26
CA PHE A 442 13.36 -16.43 8.35
C PHE A 442 14.59 -16.83 9.14
N ALA A 443 15.72 -16.13 8.95
CA ALA A 443 16.90 -16.35 9.79
C ALA A 443 16.57 -16.17 11.28
N LEU A 444 15.76 -15.16 11.64
CA LEU A 444 15.28 -14.96 13.02
C LEU A 444 14.37 -16.08 13.50
N ALA A 445 13.43 -16.55 12.66
CA ALA A 445 12.55 -17.66 13.00
C ALA A 445 13.36 -18.95 13.26
N ASP A 446 14.24 -19.32 12.33
CA ASP A 446 15.14 -20.47 12.44
C ASP A 446 16.03 -20.36 13.70
N GLY A 447 16.59 -19.17 13.97
CA GLY A 447 17.42 -18.92 15.14
C GLY A 447 16.66 -18.98 16.48
N CYS A 448 15.38 -18.60 16.50
CA CYS A 448 14.51 -18.76 17.68
C CYS A 448 14.24 -20.24 18.00
N GLU A 449 14.15 -21.09 16.96
CA GLU A 449 13.97 -22.53 17.13
C GLU A 449 15.26 -23.22 17.57
N GLU A 450 16.37 -23.00 16.86
CA GLU A 450 17.69 -23.59 17.15
C GLU A 450 18.27 -23.16 18.51
N SER A 451 17.79 -22.05 19.07
CA SER A 451 18.16 -21.58 20.41
C SER A 451 17.25 -22.10 21.53
N GLY A 452 16.10 -22.71 21.21
CA GLY A 452 15.05 -23.09 22.17
C GLY A 452 14.17 -21.92 22.64
N LEU A 453 14.40 -20.70 22.15
CA LEU A 453 13.67 -19.50 22.56
C LEU A 453 12.18 -19.60 22.23
N SER A 454 11.82 -20.19 21.08
CA SER A 454 10.42 -20.50 20.70
C SER A 454 9.68 -21.25 21.82
N THR A 455 10.27 -22.35 22.29
CA THR A 455 9.70 -23.20 23.35
C THR A 455 9.64 -22.47 24.70
N TRP A 456 10.67 -21.68 25.03
CA TRP A 456 10.68 -20.88 26.25
C TRP A 456 9.56 -19.84 26.27
N ILE A 457 9.37 -19.09 25.17
CA ILE A 457 8.28 -18.11 25.02
C ILE A 457 6.93 -18.80 25.11
N GLY A 458 6.74 -19.90 24.38
CA GLY A 458 5.52 -20.71 24.42
C GLY A 458 5.14 -21.14 25.84
N ASN A 459 6.09 -21.69 26.60
CA ASN A 459 5.88 -22.08 28.00
C ASN A 459 5.48 -20.92 28.92
N LYS A 460 6.00 -19.70 28.68
CA LYS A 460 5.58 -18.49 29.43
C LYS A 460 4.20 -17.97 29.02
N LEU A 461 3.76 -18.25 27.80
CA LEU A 461 2.46 -17.84 27.29
C LEU A 461 1.36 -18.90 27.47
N SER A 462 1.70 -20.13 27.84
CA SER A 462 0.74 -21.22 28.13
C SER A 462 -0.45 -20.82 29.03
N PRO A 463 -0.31 -19.96 30.07
CA PRO A 463 -1.45 -19.48 30.86
C PRO A 463 -2.54 -18.73 30.07
N LEU A 464 -2.24 -18.19 28.88
CA LEU A 464 -3.25 -17.56 28.01
C LEU A 464 -4.23 -18.60 27.43
N GLY A 465 -3.88 -19.89 27.42
CA GLY A 465 -4.74 -20.98 26.96
C GLY A 465 -6.02 -21.17 27.78
N SER A 466 -6.14 -20.54 28.97
CA SER A 466 -7.40 -20.51 29.72
C SER A 466 -8.42 -19.49 29.19
N LEU A 467 -8.04 -18.65 28.22
CA LEU A 467 -8.92 -17.65 27.62
C LEU A 467 -9.68 -18.24 26.41
N PRO A 468 -10.91 -17.80 26.13
CA PRO A 468 -11.60 -18.18 24.91
C PRO A 468 -10.79 -17.79 23.67
N VAL A 469 -10.66 -18.70 22.70
CA VAL A 469 -9.84 -18.50 21.48
C VAL A 469 -10.17 -17.18 20.77
N MET A 470 -11.46 -16.83 20.63
CA MET A 470 -11.87 -15.54 20.05
C MET A 470 -11.33 -14.30 20.78
N LEU A 471 -11.15 -14.38 22.10
CA LEU A 471 -10.56 -13.30 22.88
C LEU A 471 -9.04 -13.19 22.60
N ILE A 472 -8.34 -14.32 22.43
CA ILE A 472 -6.93 -14.35 22.04
C ILE A 472 -6.74 -13.74 20.65
N ILE A 473 -7.61 -14.10 19.69
CA ILE A 473 -7.62 -13.52 18.34
C ILE A 473 -7.85 -12.00 18.40
N LEU A 474 -8.82 -11.54 19.19
CA LEU A 474 -9.12 -10.11 19.33
C LEU A 474 -7.96 -9.33 19.96
N ILE A 475 -7.38 -9.83 21.06
CA ILE A 475 -6.24 -9.20 21.73
C ILE A 475 -5.04 -9.12 20.79
N THR A 476 -4.74 -10.21 20.07
CA THR A 476 -3.65 -10.25 19.08
C THR A 476 -3.89 -9.25 17.96
N SER A 477 -5.10 -9.22 17.39
CA SER A 477 -5.49 -8.30 16.32
C SER A 477 -5.34 -6.84 16.72
N LEU A 478 -5.77 -6.47 17.94
CA LEU A 478 -5.64 -5.12 18.47
C LEU A 478 -4.18 -4.73 18.77
N MET A 479 -3.38 -5.66 19.32
CA MET A 479 -1.94 -5.46 19.54
C MET A 479 -1.22 -5.20 18.22
N VAL A 480 -1.49 -6.01 17.20
CA VAL A 480 -0.88 -5.86 15.87
C VAL A 480 -1.30 -4.55 15.20
N THR A 481 -2.60 -4.24 15.20
CA THR A 481 -3.16 -3.01 14.60
C THR A 481 -2.64 -1.74 15.28
N THR A 482 -2.29 -1.80 16.58
CA THR A 482 -1.69 -0.65 17.27
C THR A 482 -0.18 -0.54 17.03
N LEU A 483 0.53 -1.66 16.88
CA LEU A 483 1.98 -1.66 16.61
C LEU A 483 2.32 -1.20 15.19
N THR A 484 1.52 -1.62 14.19
CA THR A 484 1.74 -1.29 12.77
C THR A 484 1.50 0.20 12.43
N GLU A 485 0.94 0.98 13.37
CA GLU A 485 0.75 2.43 13.20
C GLU A 485 2.02 3.23 13.52
N VAL A 486 2.98 2.61 14.24
CA VAL A 486 4.25 3.24 14.64
C VAL A 486 5.49 2.57 14.04
N ALA A 487 5.33 1.39 13.41
CA ALA A 487 6.39 0.61 12.79
C ALA A 487 5.93 0.05 11.45
N SER A 488 6.84 -0.14 10.48
CA SER A 488 6.45 -0.61 9.16
C SER A 488 5.75 -1.98 9.19
N ASN A 489 4.73 -2.15 8.34
CA ASN A 489 3.94 -3.39 8.26
C ASN A 489 4.84 -4.64 8.08
N PRO A 490 5.86 -4.66 7.18
CA PRO A 490 6.70 -5.83 6.97
C PRO A 490 7.52 -6.19 8.21
N ALA A 491 8.13 -5.19 8.87
CA ALA A 491 8.93 -5.45 10.07
C ALA A 491 8.07 -5.89 11.27
N THR A 492 6.84 -5.36 11.37
CA THR A 492 5.86 -5.75 12.40
C THR A 492 5.48 -7.23 12.27
N ILE A 493 5.10 -7.69 11.07
CA ILE A 493 4.68 -9.08 10.89
C ILE A 493 5.87 -10.05 11.00
N THR A 494 7.05 -9.69 10.48
CA THR A 494 8.27 -10.50 10.60
C THR A 494 8.67 -10.72 12.06
N LEU A 495 8.53 -9.71 12.93
CA LEU A 495 8.82 -9.86 14.36
C LEU A 495 7.78 -10.70 15.10
N LEU A 496 6.50 -10.55 14.76
CA LEU A 496 5.41 -11.16 15.52
C LEU A 496 5.10 -12.60 15.10
N LEU A 497 5.27 -12.98 13.83
CA LEU A 497 4.90 -14.33 13.37
C LEU A 497 5.60 -15.48 14.13
N PRO A 498 6.92 -15.46 14.41
CA PRO A 498 7.55 -16.52 15.20
C PRO A 498 6.95 -16.63 16.60
N ILE A 499 6.75 -15.48 17.26
CA ILE A 499 6.18 -15.39 18.62
C ILE A 499 4.74 -15.92 18.65
N LEU A 500 3.93 -15.58 17.64
CA LEU A 500 2.54 -16.02 17.52
C LEU A 500 2.41 -17.50 17.10
N SER A 501 3.35 -18.03 16.32
CA SER A 501 3.46 -19.47 16.04
C SER A 501 3.71 -20.24 17.33
N SER A 502 4.73 -19.87 18.11
CA SER A 502 5.06 -20.53 19.37
C SER A 502 3.95 -20.38 20.42
N LEU A 503 3.21 -19.26 20.43
CA LEU A 503 2.00 -19.10 21.23
C LEU A 503 0.94 -20.13 20.84
N ALA A 504 0.60 -20.24 19.55
CA ALA A 504 -0.44 -21.15 19.07
C ALA A 504 -0.11 -22.62 19.36
N GLU A 505 1.16 -23.00 19.14
CA GLU A 505 1.71 -24.32 19.49
C GLU A 505 1.57 -24.58 21.01
N ALA A 506 1.97 -23.64 21.86
CA ALA A 506 1.95 -23.82 23.32
C ALA A 506 0.55 -23.87 23.94
N ILE A 507 -0.46 -23.24 23.33
CA ILE A 507 -1.86 -23.33 23.77
C ILE A 507 -2.67 -24.39 23.01
N GLN A 508 -2.04 -25.16 22.11
CA GLN A 508 -2.64 -26.23 21.31
C GLN A 508 -3.88 -25.79 20.52
N VAL A 509 -3.81 -24.63 19.85
CA VAL A 509 -4.80 -24.19 18.85
C VAL A 509 -4.20 -24.23 17.45
N ASN A 510 -5.03 -24.40 16.43
CA ASN A 510 -4.58 -24.35 15.05
C ASN A 510 -3.87 -23.00 14.75
N PRO A 511 -2.59 -22.99 14.32
CA PRO A 511 -1.83 -21.75 14.14
C PRO A 511 -2.50 -20.71 13.23
N LEU A 512 -3.24 -21.15 12.21
CA LEU A 512 -3.95 -20.26 11.28
C LEU A 512 -4.99 -19.38 11.99
N LEU A 513 -5.54 -19.81 13.15
CA LEU A 513 -6.47 -19.01 13.96
C LEU A 513 -5.85 -17.70 14.46
N ILE A 514 -4.55 -17.67 14.72
CA ILE A 514 -3.84 -16.50 15.26
C ILE A 514 -3.07 -15.78 14.13
N LEU A 515 -2.42 -16.53 13.25
CA LEU A 515 -1.50 -15.98 12.26
C LEU A 515 -2.22 -15.29 11.08
N ILE A 516 -3.35 -15.83 10.58
CA ILE A 516 -4.14 -15.16 9.52
C ILE A 516 -4.65 -13.78 10.01
N PRO A 517 -5.38 -13.67 11.13
CA PRO A 517 -5.90 -12.37 11.56
C PRO A 517 -4.79 -11.40 11.95
N ALA A 518 -3.67 -11.85 12.54
CA ALA A 518 -2.50 -11.00 12.76
C ALA A 518 -1.93 -10.45 11.43
N THR A 519 -1.80 -11.29 10.40
CA THR A 519 -1.29 -10.86 9.09
C THR A 519 -2.17 -9.80 8.44
N LEU A 520 -3.49 -10.02 8.42
CA LEU A 520 -4.46 -9.05 7.89
C LEU A 520 -4.44 -7.74 8.70
N CYS A 521 -4.44 -7.84 10.04
CA CYS A 521 -4.42 -6.68 10.93
C CYS A 521 -3.12 -5.87 10.84
N THR A 522 -2.00 -6.48 10.44
CA THR A 522 -0.75 -5.73 10.23
C THR A 522 -0.86 -4.74 9.07
N SER A 523 -1.79 -4.95 8.14
CA SER A 523 -2.08 -3.99 7.07
C SER A 523 -3.07 -2.88 7.48
N PHE A 524 -3.63 -2.89 8.70
CA PHE A 524 -4.54 -1.83 9.19
C PHE A 524 -3.77 -0.63 9.78
N ALA A 525 -2.87 -0.07 8.96
CA ALA A 525 -2.08 1.13 9.25
C ALA A 525 -2.78 2.36 8.66
N PHE A 526 -3.79 2.91 9.34
CA PHE A 526 -4.68 3.97 8.81
C PHE A 526 -4.71 5.28 9.63
N LEU A 527 -4.21 5.29 10.87
CA LEU A 527 -4.25 6.47 11.75
C LEU A 527 -3.22 7.53 11.40
N LEU A 528 -1.97 7.12 11.10
CA LEU A 528 -0.84 8.04 10.99
C LEU A 528 -0.29 8.17 9.56
N PRO A 529 0.13 9.39 9.12
CA PRO A 529 0.75 9.59 7.81
C PRO A 529 2.04 8.80 7.59
N VAL A 530 2.79 8.54 8.66
CA VAL A 530 4.09 7.86 8.63
C VAL A 530 3.95 6.33 8.56
N ALA A 531 2.82 5.78 8.99
CA ALA A 531 2.63 4.34 9.16
C ALA A 531 2.76 3.54 7.85
N ASN A 532 2.37 4.12 6.71
CA ASN A 532 2.37 3.44 5.41
C ASN A 532 2.60 4.46 4.27
N PRO A 533 3.44 4.21 3.25
CA PRO A 533 3.71 5.21 2.20
C PRO A 533 2.48 5.77 1.44
N PRO A 534 1.39 5.01 1.17
CA PRO A 534 0.14 5.58 0.64
C PRO A 534 -0.42 6.72 1.50
N ASN A 535 -0.33 6.59 2.83
CA ASN A 535 -0.77 7.62 3.77
C ASN A 535 0.09 8.89 3.65
N ALA A 536 1.41 8.72 3.57
CA ALA A 536 2.35 9.83 3.39
C ALA A 536 2.13 10.58 2.07
N ILE A 537 1.88 9.84 0.97
CA ILE A 537 1.56 10.41 -0.34
C ILE A 537 0.32 11.29 -0.23
N VAL A 538 -0.81 10.74 0.24
CA VAL A 538 -2.07 11.51 0.28
C VAL A 538 -2.04 12.63 1.32
N PHE A 539 -1.20 12.53 2.36
CA PHE A 539 -0.96 13.63 3.30
C PHE A 539 -0.23 14.81 2.64
N SER A 540 0.71 14.53 1.73
CA SER A 540 1.42 15.56 0.96
C SER A 540 0.53 16.28 -0.06
N TYR A 541 -0.43 15.57 -0.67
CA TYR A 541 -1.37 16.16 -1.65
C TYR A 541 -2.60 16.79 -0.97
N GLY A 542 -3.30 16.03 -0.13
CA GLY A 542 -4.66 16.32 0.33
C GLY A 542 -4.85 17.49 1.29
N HIS A 543 -3.77 18.20 1.65
CA HIS A 543 -3.76 19.23 2.69
C HIS A 543 -4.47 18.78 3.99
N LEU A 544 -4.26 17.51 4.34
CA LEU A 544 -4.87 16.84 5.50
C LEU A 544 -4.24 17.34 6.80
N LYS A 545 -5.04 17.43 7.87
CA LYS A 545 -4.50 17.53 9.23
C LYS A 545 -4.37 16.12 9.80
N VAL A 546 -3.37 15.90 10.66
CA VAL A 546 -3.18 14.61 11.35
C VAL A 546 -4.45 14.16 12.07
N LEU A 547 -5.19 15.08 12.70
CA LEU A 547 -6.46 14.78 13.36
C LEU A 547 -7.61 14.39 12.40
N ASP A 548 -7.59 14.84 11.14
CA ASP A 548 -8.57 14.41 10.14
C ASP A 548 -8.33 12.94 9.79
N MET A 549 -7.06 12.57 9.64
CA MET A 549 -6.60 11.22 9.33
C MET A 549 -6.79 10.25 10.51
N VAL A 550 -6.41 10.63 11.72
CA VAL A 550 -6.60 9.80 12.93
C VAL A 550 -8.09 9.47 13.16
N LYS A 551 -9.01 10.42 12.93
CA LYS A 551 -10.45 10.15 13.04
C LYS A 551 -10.96 9.20 11.96
N ALA A 552 -10.50 9.40 10.72
CA ALA A 552 -10.85 8.55 9.61
C ALA A 552 -10.33 7.11 9.82
N GLY A 553 -9.04 6.97 10.10
CA GLY A 553 -8.34 5.71 10.32
C GLY A 553 -8.87 4.92 11.52
N LEU A 554 -9.23 5.58 12.64
CA LEU A 554 -9.73 4.86 13.82
C LEU A 554 -11.01 4.06 13.51
N GLY A 555 -11.94 4.64 12.77
CA GLY A 555 -13.14 3.92 12.34
C GLY A 555 -12.82 2.81 11.35
N VAL A 556 -11.87 3.02 10.44
CA VAL A 556 -11.43 1.97 9.49
C VAL A 556 -10.71 0.83 10.20
N ASN A 557 -9.86 1.08 11.21
CA ASN A 557 -9.23 0.04 12.03
C ASN A 557 -10.29 -0.78 12.78
N ILE A 558 -11.29 -0.12 13.39
CA ILE A 558 -12.40 -0.81 14.07
C ILE A 558 -13.21 -1.66 13.09
N ILE A 559 -13.54 -1.14 11.91
CA ILE A 559 -14.22 -1.88 10.83
C ILE A 559 -13.37 -3.07 10.37
N GLY A 560 -12.08 -2.86 10.15
CA GLY A 560 -11.12 -3.89 9.73
C GLY A 560 -11.06 -5.05 10.71
N VAL A 561 -10.80 -4.76 11.98
CA VAL A 561 -10.76 -5.79 13.05
C VAL A 561 -12.11 -6.48 13.20
N ALA A 562 -13.23 -5.75 13.15
CA ALA A 562 -14.56 -6.34 13.25
C ALA A 562 -14.88 -7.29 12.08
N VAL A 563 -14.51 -6.92 10.84
CA VAL A 563 -14.67 -7.80 9.67
C VAL A 563 -13.73 -8.99 9.73
N VAL A 564 -12.49 -8.84 10.21
CA VAL A 564 -11.57 -9.97 10.42
C VAL A 564 -12.13 -10.95 11.46
N MET A 565 -12.62 -10.46 12.61
CA MET A 565 -13.28 -11.31 13.61
C MET A 565 -14.51 -12.04 13.03
N LEU A 566 -15.33 -11.34 12.26
CA LEU A 566 -16.47 -11.94 11.56
C LEU A 566 -16.02 -13.03 10.58
N ALA A 567 -15.03 -12.74 9.73
CA ALA A 567 -14.48 -13.67 8.75
C ALA A 567 -13.95 -14.95 9.41
N MET A 568 -13.17 -14.80 10.48
CA MET A 568 -12.70 -15.93 11.30
C MET A 568 -13.87 -16.77 11.79
N SER A 569 -14.90 -16.13 12.37
CA SER A 569 -16.06 -16.82 12.94
C SER A 569 -17.01 -17.50 11.94
N THR A 570 -16.96 -17.15 10.64
CA THR A 570 -18.02 -17.54 9.67
C THR A 570 -17.54 -18.35 8.48
N TRP A 571 -16.48 -17.93 7.77
CA TRP A 571 -16.02 -18.62 6.55
C TRP A 571 -14.57 -19.11 6.59
N ILE A 572 -13.68 -18.50 7.39
CA ILE A 572 -12.28 -18.94 7.46
C ILE A 572 -12.15 -20.25 8.26
N VAL A 573 -12.82 -20.35 9.42
CA VAL A 573 -12.84 -21.59 10.23
C VAL A 573 -13.30 -22.82 9.44
N PRO A 574 -14.46 -22.83 8.73
CA PRO A 574 -14.89 -24.00 7.96
C PRO A 574 -14.07 -24.25 6.68
N LEU A 575 -13.40 -23.24 6.12
CA LEU A 575 -12.57 -23.42 4.91
C LEU A 575 -11.29 -24.23 5.18
N PHE A 576 -10.74 -24.12 6.40
CA PHE A 576 -9.47 -24.76 6.79
C PHE A 576 -9.64 -25.76 7.97
N ASP A 577 -10.87 -26.11 8.32
CA ASP A 577 -11.27 -26.90 9.52
C ASP A 577 -10.50 -26.54 10.80
N LEU A 578 -10.49 -25.24 11.13
CA LEU A 578 -9.66 -24.68 12.20
C LEU A 578 -10.08 -25.08 13.63
N ASN A 579 -11.14 -25.88 13.79
CA ASN A 579 -11.65 -26.26 15.11
C ASN A 579 -10.80 -27.34 15.80
N THR A 580 -9.99 -28.07 15.04
CA THR A 580 -9.11 -29.13 15.56
C THR A 580 -7.66 -28.67 15.59
N TYR A 581 -6.88 -29.18 16.54
CA TYR A 581 -5.42 -29.05 16.46
C TYR A 581 -4.93 -29.98 15.35
N PRO A 582 -4.25 -29.44 14.31
CA PRO A 582 -3.95 -30.23 13.13
C PRO A 582 -2.77 -31.17 13.36
N SER A 583 -2.81 -32.34 12.71
CA SER A 583 -1.76 -33.37 12.83
C SER A 583 -0.40 -32.98 12.24
N TRP A 584 -0.34 -31.92 11.41
CA TRP A 584 0.89 -31.35 10.86
C TRP A 584 1.57 -30.34 11.80
N ALA A 585 0.90 -29.87 12.86
CA ALA A 585 1.50 -28.93 13.80
C ALA A 585 2.29 -29.69 14.90
N PRO A 586 3.40 -29.12 15.42
CA PRO A 586 4.22 -29.79 16.43
C PRO A 586 3.44 -30.19 17.69
N ALA A 587 3.40 -31.49 17.99
CA ALA A 587 2.86 -31.97 19.26
C ALA A 587 3.70 -31.49 20.44
N ILE A 588 3.07 -31.29 21.62
CA ILE A 588 3.79 -30.94 22.85
C ILE A 588 4.83 -32.03 23.17
N THR A 589 6.10 -31.72 22.93
CA THR A 589 7.20 -32.47 23.53
C THR A 589 7.37 -32.02 24.97
N ASN A 590 6.69 -32.71 25.89
CA ASN A 590 6.88 -32.57 27.33
C ASN A 590 8.29 -33.04 27.75
N LYS A 591 9.33 -32.29 27.37
CA LYS A 591 10.70 -32.43 27.86
C LYS A 591 10.86 -31.70 29.20
N THR A 592 10.00 -32.04 30.16
CA THR A 592 10.05 -31.53 31.54
C THR A 592 9.87 -32.66 32.56
N THR A 593 10.73 -33.67 32.46
CA THR A 593 11.23 -34.47 33.59
C THR A 593 12.67 -34.88 33.29
N PRO A 594 13.61 -34.43 34.13
CA PRO A 594 14.40 -35.34 34.95
C PRO A 594 13.84 -35.48 36.36
#